data_AF-A0A1M7DNQ9-F1
#
_entry.id   AF-A0A1M7DNQ9-F1
#
_cell.length_a   1.000
_cell.length_b   1.000
_cell.length_c   1.000
_cell.angle_alpha   90.00
_cell.angle_beta   90.00
_cell.angle_gamma   90.00
#
_symmetry.space_group_name_H-M   'P 1'
#
loop_
_entity.id
_entity.type
_entity.pdbx_description
1 polymer ?
#
loop_
_entity_poly.entity_id
_entity_poly.type
_entity_poly.pdbx_seq_one_letter_code
_entity_poly.pdbx_strand_id
1 'polypeptide(L)'
;MALDLLSDAVVDTVSLPATNARVLKMRGIGSSSTVTGLEVRLSRVFIKDNRTPKVWPFPGFADVYLLLVVFDNLNPEPQALTLSGFARIDDGEDVPVDKTAYLWKQQDPADPAPSQVHVLLSVLKSKKGLRDTAAILAQARDSDDYRSLVGEVVGAIAGAPARTAEIILRLGAVVGNLLKEVEDKPLFTQVISFTDINGDFDNLGKTPVVKMNNYVQTTLTLVVRDPSREPAA
;
A
#
# COMPACT_ATOMS: atom_id res chain seq x y z
N MET A 1 6.96 17.51 -17.21
CA MET A 1 7.92 16.46 -16.80
C MET A 1 7.11 15.31 -16.23
N ALA A 2 7.54 14.06 -16.44
CA ALA A 2 6.88 12.88 -15.90
C ALA A 2 7.24 12.72 -14.41
N LEU A 3 6.31 12.23 -13.60
CA LEU A 3 6.54 11.92 -12.19
C LEU A 3 7.46 10.71 -12.09
N ASP A 4 8.63 10.87 -11.47
CA ASP A 4 9.54 9.76 -11.20
C ASP A 4 9.27 9.18 -9.81
N LEU A 5 8.54 8.07 -9.77
CA LEU A 5 8.32 7.32 -8.52
C LEU A 5 9.47 6.37 -8.18
N LEU A 6 10.40 6.12 -9.11
CA LEU A 6 11.40 5.05 -8.99
C LEU A 6 12.62 5.51 -8.18
N SER A 7 13.04 6.77 -8.30
CA SER A 7 14.27 7.26 -7.66
C SER A 7 14.20 7.35 -6.13
N ASP A 8 13.02 7.47 -5.55
CA ASP A 8 12.79 7.58 -4.10
C ASP A 8 11.89 6.46 -3.54
N ALA A 9 11.67 5.39 -4.31
CA ALA A 9 10.87 4.25 -3.87
C ALA A 9 11.61 3.38 -2.85
N VAL A 10 10.98 3.16 -1.69
CA VAL A 10 11.34 2.11 -0.75
C VAL A 10 10.63 0.83 -1.19
N VAL A 11 11.31 0.00 -1.97
CA VAL A 11 10.82 -1.34 -2.30
C VAL A 11 11.24 -2.29 -1.19
N ASP A 12 10.27 -2.97 -0.57
CA ASP A 12 10.56 -3.97 0.44
C ASP A 12 9.74 -5.24 0.24
N THR A 13 10.40 -6.38 0.41
CA THR A 13 9.73 -7.67 0.53
C THR A 13 9.84 -8.02 2.00
N VAL A 14 8.74 -7.93 2.74
CA VAL A 14 8.81 -8.10 4.18
C VAL A 14 8.95 -9.58 4.51
N SER A 15 9.81 -9.88 5.47
CA SER A 15 9.74 -11.11 6.25
C SER A 15 9.60 -10.65 7.69
N LEU A 16 8.48 -10.99 8.33
CA LEU A 16 8.22 -10.56 9.69
C LEU A 16 9.35 -11.06 10.63
N PRO A 17 9.89 -10.22 11.52
CA PRO A 17 10.97 -10.62 12.42
C PRO A 17 10.51 -11.83 13.24
N ALA A 18 11.38 -12.84 13.34
CA ALA A 18 11.16 -14.06 14.12
C ALA A 18 11.05 -13.70 15.62
N THR A 19 9.88 -13.22 16.02
CA THR A 19 9.61 -12.86 17.40
C THR A 19 9.44 -14.17 18.16
N ASN A 20 10.51 -14.64 18.80
CA ASN A 20 10.54 -15.84 19.65
C ASN A 20 9.78 -17.05 19.09
N ALA A 21 10.28 -17.62 17.98
CA ALA A 21 9.77 -18.83 17.33
C ALA A 21 9.57 -20.06 18.27
N ARG A 22 10.13 -20.04 19.49
CA ARG A 22 9.91 -21.09 20.51
C ARG A 22 8.67 -20.88 21.39
N VAL A 23 8.18 -19.66 21.56
CA VAL A 23 7.01 -19.37 22.42
C VAL A 23 5.72 -19.28 21.59
N LEU A 24 5.83 -18.88 20.32
CA LEU A 24 4.68 -18.77 19.40
C LEU A 24 4.33 -20.05 18.63
N LYS A 25 5.21 -21.06 18.56
CA LYS A 25 4.86 -22.38 17.97
C LYS A 25 3.72 -23.11 18.71
N MET A 26 3.33 -22.67 19.91
CA MET A 26 2.14 -23.15 20.62
C MET A 26 0.86 -22.35 20.32
N ARG A 27 0.94 -21.25 19.56
CA ARG A 27 -0.19 -20.36 19.23
C ARG A 27 -0.28 -19.91 17.76
N GLY A 28 0.72 -20.23 16.93
CA GLY A 28 0.78 -19.91 15.50
C GLY A 28 0.10 -20.98 14.64
N ILE A 29 -0.32 -20.58 13.44
CA ILE A 29 -0.88 -21.49 12.44
C ILE A 29 0.27 -22.18 11.72
N GLY A 30 0.22 -23.51 11.64
CA GLY A 30 1.30 -24.32 11.06
C GLY A 30 1.39 -24.23 9.53
N SER A 31 0.40 -23.60 8.89
CA SER A 31 0.32 -23.39 7.44
C SER A 31 -0.67 -22.26 7.12
N SER A 32 -0.38 -21.47 6.08
CA SER A 32 -1.29 -20.46 5.50
C SER A 32 -2.67 -21.01 5.10
N SER A 33 -2.81 -22.34 4.93
CA SER A 33 -4.08 -23.03 4.66
C SER A 33 -5.12 -22.95 5.79
N THR A 34 -4.74 -22.45 6.96
CA THR A 34 -5.63 -22.31 8.14
C THR A 34 -5.97 -20.86 8.46
N VAL A 35 -5.56 -19.94 7.59
CA VAL A 35 -5.94 -18.53 7.62
C VAL A 35 -7.39 -18.42 7.13
N THR A 36 -8.26 -17.81 7.93
CA THR A 36 -9.67 -17.55 7.53
C THR A 36 -9.94 -16.07 7.26
N GLY A 37 -9.00 -15.20 7.63
CA GLY A 37 -9.10 -13.79 7.29
C GLY A 37 -7.76 -13.10 7.22
N LEU A 38 -7.63 -12.21 6.23
CA LEU A 38 -6.49 -11.33 6.05
C LEU A 38 -6.98 -9.91 5.88
N GLU A 39 -6.37 -8.99 6.62
CA GLU A 39 -6.65 -7.58 6.47
C GLU A 39 -5.34 -6.81 6.44
N VAL A 40 -5.23 -5.88 5.50
CA VAL A 40 -4.18 -4.87 5.53
C VAL A 40 -4.83 -3.54 5.82
N ARG A 41 -4.41 -2.88 6.90
CA ARG A 41 -4.95 -1.58 7.33
C ARG A 41 -3.88 -0.50 7.25
N LEU A 42 -4.16 0.57 6.52
CA LEU A 42 -3.37 1.78 6.60
C LEU A 42 -3.72 2.50 7.89
N SER A 43 -2.84 2.35 8.88
CA SER A 43 -3.09 2.79 10.26
C SER A 43 -2.59 4.20 10.52
N ARG A 44 -1.56 4.65 9.79
CA ARG A 44 -0.96 5.97 9.96
C ARG A 44 -0.18 6.42 8.72
N VAL A 45 -0.29 7.70 8.39
CA VAL A 45 0.63 8.40 7.48
C VAL A 45 0.99 9.73 8.15
N PHE A 46 2.23 9.85 8.59
CA PHE A 46 2.77 11.01 9.29
C PHE A 46 3.72 11.76 8.37
N ILE A 47 3.44 13.04 8.12
CA ILE A 47 4.29 13.92 7.32
C ILE A 47 5.30 14.58 8.26
N LYS A 48 6.57 14.18 8.17
CA LYS A 48 7.67 14.78 8.93
C LYS A 48 8.07 16.14 8.35
N ASP A 49 8.11 16.22 7.03
CA ASP A 49 8.49 17.42 6.27
C ASP A 49 7.77 17.38 4.91
N ASN A 50 6.89 18.36 4.68
CA ASN A 50 6.09 18.53 3.47
C ASN A 50 6.86 19.28 2.35
N ARG A 51 8.09 19.72 2.64
CA ARG A 51 9.01 20.44 1.75
C ARG A 51 8.49 21.77 1.21
N THR A 52 7.55 22.41 1.89
CA THR A 52 7.05 23.73 1.51
C THR A 52 7.75 24.81 2.34
N PRO A 53 8.41 25.79 1.71
CA PRO A 53 9.09 26.85 2.45
C PRO A 53 8.15 27.63 3.38
N LYS A 54 8.57 27.77 4.64
CA LYS A 54 7.92 28.62 5.64
C LYS A 54 8.50 30.03 5.55
N VAL A 55 7.78 30.94 4.90
CA VAL A 55 8.20 32.34 4.72
C VAL A 55 7.17 33.22 5.38
N TRP A 56 7.52 33.88 6.49
CA TRP A 56 6.58 34.71 7.24
C TRP A 56 5.86 35.74 6.32
N PRO A 57 4.52 35.85 6.36
CA PRO A 57 3.55 35.20 7.27
C PRO A 57 2.96 33.87 6.74
N PHE A 58 3.49 33.29 5.68
CA PHE A 58 2.99 32.06 5.06
C PHE A 58 3.49 30.81 5.82
N PRO A 59 2.57 29.99 6.37
CA PRO A 59 2.89 28.86 7.24
C PRO A 59 3.48 27.63 6.52
N GLY A 60 3.62 27.67 5.19
CA GLY A 60 4.24 26.59 4.42
C GLY A 60 3.42 25.29 4.38
N PHE A 61 2.10 25.37 4.20
CA PHE A 61 1.27 24.17 4.03
C PHE A 61 1.42 23.55 2.64
N ALA A 62 1.24 22.24 2.54
CA ALA A 62 1.18 21.50 1.27
C ALA A 62 -0.15 20.80 1.09
N ASP A 63 -0.60 20.69 -0.16
CA ASP A 63 -1.64 19.73 -0.51
C ASP A 63 -0.98 18.41 -0.90
N VAL A 64 -1.49 17.30 -0.38
CA VAL A 64 -0.90 15.98 -0.51
C VAL A 64 -1.93 15.00 -1.06
N TYR A 65 -1.52 14.17 -2.01
CA TYR A 65 -2.28 13.00 -2.43
C TYR A 65 -1.68 11.73 -1.83
N LEU A 66 -2.56 10.80 -1.49
CA LEU A 66 -2.22 9.43 -1.14
C LEU A 66 -2.78 8.50 -2.22
N LEU A 67 -1.87 7.89 -2.98
CA LEU A 67 -2.18 6.79 -3.89
C LEU A 67 -1.97 5.47 -3.17
N LEU A 68 -2.99 4.62 -3.18
CA LEU A 68 -2.93 3.26 -2.63
C LEU A 68 -3.41 2.28 -3.71
N VAL A 69 -2.56 1.31 -4.02
CA VAL A 69 -2.87 0.21 -4.95
C VAL A 69 -2.62 -1.11 -4.25
N VAL A 70 -3.57 -2.04 -4.35
CA VAL A 70 -3.46 -3.37 -3.73
C VAL A 70 -3.77 -4.43 -4.76
N PHE A 71 -2.91 -5.44 -4.84
CA PHE A 71 -3.11 -6.66 -5.61
C PHE A 71 -3.06 -7.87 -4.70
N ASP A 72 -3.81 -8.91 -5.04
CA ASP A 72 -3.64 -10.26 -4.51
C ASP A 72 -3.44 -11.26 -5.65
N ASN A 73 -3.12 -12.50 -5.29
CA ASN A 73 -2.92 -13.58 -6.26
C ASN A 73 -4.21 -14.33 -6.64
N LEU A 74 -5.36 -13.93 -6.10
CA LEU A 74 -6.65 -14.59 -6.36
C LEU A 74 -7.43 -13.90 -7.48
N ASN A 75 -7.21 -12.61 -7.68
CA ASN A 75 -7.99 -11.79 -8.60
C ASN A 75 -7.10 -11.16 -9.69
N PRO A 76 -7.59 -11.09 -10.95
CA PRO A 76 -6.86 -10.48 -12.05
C PRO A 76 -6.97 -8.94 -12.07
N GLU A 77 -7.65 -8.34 -11.10
CA GLU A 77 -7.81 -6.90 -10.97
C GLU A 77 -7.30 -6.42 -9.60
N PRO A 78 -6.79 -5.18 -9.50
CA PRO A 78 -6.40 -4.62 -8.22
C PRO A 78 -7.61 -4.54 -7.28
N GLN A 79 -7.44 -5.12 -6.09
CA GLN A 79 -8.42 -5.13 -5.00
C GLN A 79 -8.71 -3.73 -4.48
N ALA A 80 -7.72 -2.85 -4.56
CA ALA A 80 -7.89 -1.43 -4.31
C ALA A 80 -7.08 -0.62 -5.31
N LEU A 81 -7.71 0.42 -5.86
CA LEU A 81 -7.05 1.53 -6.53
C LEU A 81 -7.72 2.80 -6.02
N THR A 82 -7.07 3.47 -5.07
CA THR A 82 -7.64 4.65 -4.42
C THR A 82 -6.65 5.81 -4.45
N LEU A 83 -7.20 7.01 -4.61
CA LEU A 83 -6.46 8.27 -4.61
C LEU A 83 -7.22 9.25 -3.73
N SER A 84 -6.62 9.58 -2.58
CA SER A 84 -7.20 10.50 -1.60
C SER A 84 -6.39 11.80 -1.59
N GLY A 85 -7.06 12.96 -1.66
CA GLY A 85 -6.43 14.27 -1.54
C GLY A 85 -6.63 14.86 -0.15
N PHE A 86 -5.60 15.50 0.39
CA PHE A 86 -5.59 16.15 1.70
C PHE A 86 -5.01 17.56 1.56
N ALA A 87 -5.78 18.56 1.97
CA ALA A 87 -5.40 19.95 1.81
C ALA A 87 -4.71 20.47 3.06
N ARG A 88 -3.79 21.41 2.86
CA ARG A 88 -3.15 22.20 3.93
C ARG A 88 -2.45 21.39 5.02
N ILE A 89 -1.75 20.32 4.66
CA ILE A 89 -0.97 19.51 5.58
C ILE A 89 0.33 20.24 5.97
N ASP A 90 0.59 20.36 7.26
CA ASP A 90 1.83 20.93 7.81
C ASP A 90 2.89 19.82 8.08
N ASP A 91 4.10 20.26 8.38
CA ASP A 91 5.15 19.40 8.93
C ASP A 91 4.76 18.92 10.34
N GLY A 92 5.08 17.66 10.64
CA GLY A 92 4.77 17.05 11.93
C GLY A 92 3.29 16.71 12.11
N GLU A 93 2.53 16.57 11.03
CA GLU A 93 1.10 16.29 11.05
C GLU A 93 0.77 14.87 10.56
N ASP A 94 -0.24 14.26 11.17
CA ASP A 94 -0.84 13.03 10.67
C ASP A 94 -1.90 13.32 9.62
N VAL A 95 -1.75 12.70 8.45
CA VAL A 95 -2.81 12.68 7.45
C VAL A 95 -3.97 11.86 8.04
N PRO A 96 -5.24 12.32 7.93
CA PRO A 96 -6.39 11.64 8.48
C PRO A 96 -6.74 10.38 7.68
N VAL A 97 -5.93 9.34 7.83
CA VAL A 97 -6.07 8.04 7.17
C VAL A 97 -6.22 6.94 8.20
N ASP A 98 -7.42 6.40 8.26
CA ASP A 98 -7.70 5.15 8.96
C ASP A 98 -8.60 4.32 8.05
N LYS A 99 -7.98 3.49 7.21
CA LYS A 99 -8.67 2.76 6.14
C LYS A 99 -8.18 1.33 6.03
N THR A 100 -9.12 0.41 5.85
CA THR A 100 -8.82 -0.95 5.40
C THR A 100 -8.42 -0.90 3.93
N ALA A 101 -7.16 -1.22 3.65
CA ALA A 101 -6.58 -1.25 2.32
C ALA A 101 -6.90 -2.56 1.59
N TYR A 102 -6.99 -3.66 2.34
CA TYR A 102 -7.30 -4.99 1.84
C TYR A 102 -8.12 -5.75 2.89
N LEU A 103 -9.09 -6.53 2.44
CA LEU A 103 -9.81 -7.48 3.27
C LEU A 103 -10.14 -8.72 2.45
N TRP A 104 -9.64 -9.86 2.93
CA TRP A 104 -10.10 -11.17 2.52
C TRP A 104 -10.68 -11.87 3.74
N LYS A 105 -11.83 -12.51 3.55
CA LYS A 105 -12.48 -13.34 4.54
C LYS A 105 -12.96 -14.60 3.83
N GLN A 106 -12.66 -15.76 4.41
CA GLN A 106 -13.12 -17.05 3.91
C GLN A 106 -14.65 -17.08 3.92
N GLN A 107 -15.26 -17.43 2.78
CA GLN A 107 -16.71 -17.60 2.68
C GLN A 107 -17.08 -19.08 2.69
N ASP A 108 -16.31 -19.90 1.97
CA ASP A 108 -16.40 -21.36 1.97
C ASP A 108 -15.10 -21.97 2.53
N PRO A 109 -15.15 -23.03 3.37
CA PRO A 109 -13.96 -23.78 3.79
C PRO A 109 -13.05 -24.27 2.65
N ALA A 110 -13.59 -24.43 1.43
CA ALA A 110 -12.83 -24.80 0.24
C ALA A 110 -12.11 -23.62 -0.44
N ASP A 111 -12.43 -22.37 -0.08
CA ASP A 111 -11.82 -21.19 -0.68
C ASP A 111 -10.34 -21.11 -0.28
N PRO A 112 -9.42 -20.99 -1.26
CA PRO A 112 -8.01 -20.80 -0.96
C PRO A 112 -7.79 -19.40 -0.37
N ALA A 113 -7.00 -19.32 0.70
CA ALA A 113 -6.46 -18.05 1.17
C ALA A 113 -5.50 -17.45 0.11
N PRO A 114 -5.43 -16.12 -0.02
CA PRO A 114 -4.43 -15.49 -0.86
C PRO A 114 -3.04 -15.81 -0.29
N SER A 115 -2.13 -16.24 -1.16
CA SER A 115 -0.73 -16.52 -0.82
C SER A 115 0.16 -15.29 -0.94
N GLN A 116 -0.28 -14.26 -1.66
CA GLN A 116 0.46 -13.02 -1.84
C GLN A 116 -0.49 -11.81 -1.83
N VAL A 117 -0.10 -10.77 -1.10
CA VAL A 117 -0.77 -9.46 -1.11
C VAL A 117 0.29 -8.38 -1.30
N HIS A 118 0.17 -7.62 -2.39
CA HIS A 118 1.12 -6.56 -2.73
C HIS A 118 0.45 -5.20 -2.59
N VAL A 119 1.11 -4.29 -1.89
CA VAL A 119 0.59 -2.97 -1.54
C VAL A 119 1.58 -1.92 -2.03
N LEU A 120 1.15 -1.07 -2.95
CA LEU A 120 1.81 0.19 -3.23
C LEU A 120 1.12 1.30 -2.48
N LEU A 121 1.93 2.11 -1.80
CA LEU A 121 1.48 3.35 -1.19
C LEU A 121 2.44 4.47 -1.59
N SER A 122 1.90 5.55 -2.16
CA SER A 122 2.66 6.72 -2.53
C SER A 122 2.02 8.00 -2.00
N VAL A 123 2.84 8.83 -1.37
CA VAL A 123 2.50 10.14 -0.84
C VAL A 123 3.10 11.19 -1.77
N LEU A 124 2.24 11.93 -2.45
CA LEU A 124 2.59 12.86 -3.52
C LEU A 124 2.25 14.28 -3.10
N LYS A 125 3.18 15.21 -3.23
CA LYS A 125 2.87 16.63 -3.02
C LYS A 125 2.31 17.26 -4.30
N SER A 126 1.24 18.04 -4.15
CA SER A 126 0.64 18.84 -5.22
C SER A 126 1.20 20.26 -5.22
N LYS A 127 1.43 20.82 -6.42
CA LYS A 127 1.74 22.25 -6.60
C LYS A 127 0.52 23.11 -6.94
N LYS A 128 -0.62 22.50 -7.28
CA LYS A 128 -1.75 23.17 -7.96
C LYS A 128 -3.12 22.94 -7.30
N GLY A 129 -3.14 22.63 -6.01
CA GLY A 129 -4.39 22.34 -5.31
C GLY A 129 -4.81 20.87 -5.40
N LEU A 130 -5.89 20.54 -4.70
CA LEU A 130 -6.57 19.26 -4.85
C LEU A 130 -7.44 19.24 -6.12
N ARG A 131 -7.47 18.09 -6.78
CA ARG A 131 -8.21 17.81 -8.01
C ARG A 131 -9.25 16.75 -7.76
N ASP A 132 -10.13 16.58 -8.75
CA ASP A 132 -11.05 15.45 -8.79
C ASP A 132 -10.28 14.13 -8.95
N THR A 133 -10.07 13.45 -7.84
CA THR A 133 -9.34 12.18 -7.81
C THR A 133 -10.12 11.06 -8.50
N ALA A 134 -11.45 11.12 -8.53
CA ALA A 134 -12.27 10.13 -9.20
C ALA A 134 -12.11 10.22 -10.72
N ALA A 135 -12.12 11.44 -11.27
CA ALA A 135 -11.87 11.67 -12.70
C ALA A 135 -10.47 11.20 -13.12
N ILE A 136 -9.46 11.42 -12.27
CA ILE A 136 -8.08 10.97 -12.52
C ILE A 136 -7.99 9.44 -12.55
N LEU A 137 -8.62 8.77 -11.58
CA LEU A 137 -8.63 7.31 -11.54
C LEU A 137 -9.42 6.69 -12.71
N ALA A 138 -10.52 7.32 -13.14
CA ALA A 138 -11.25 6.91 -14.34
C ALA A 138 -10.36 6.99 -15.59
N GLN A 139 -9.69 8.13 -15.79
CA GLN A 139 -8.72 8.30 -16.88
C GLN A 139 -7.58 7.28 -16.82
N ALA A 140 -7.10 6.96 -15.62
CA ALA A 140 -6.08 5.93 -15.44
C ALA A 140 -6.57 4.57 -15.94
N ARG A 141 -7.76 4.13 -15.48
CA ARG A 141 -8.35 2.85 -15.87
C ARG A 141 -8.61 2.73 -17.37
N ASP A 142 -8.99 3.84 -18.01
CA ASP A 142 -9.27 3.87 -19.45
C ASP A 142 -7.99 3.87 -20.30
N SER A 143 -6.83 4.22 -19.71
CA SER A 143 -5.56 4.24 -20.45
C SER A 143 -5.04 2.85 -20.80
N ASP A 144 -4.50 2.69 -22.00
CA ASP A 144 -3.92 1.42 -22.46
C ASP A 144 -2.68 1.05 -21.64
N ASP A 145 -1.86 2.04 -21.25
CA ASP A 145 -0.68 1.84 -20.41
C ASP A 145 -1.05 1.21 -19.05
N TYR A 146 -2.10 1.72 -18.40
CA TYR A 146 -2.57 1.18 -17.14
C TYR A 146 -3.06 -0.27 -17.31
N ARG A 147 -3.90 -0.53 -18.32
CA ARG A 147 -4.43 -1.88 -18.57
C ARG A 147 -3.32 -2.88 -18.90
N SER A 148 -2.31 -2.46 -19.67
CA SER A 148 -1.12 -3.26 -19.95
C SER A 148 -0.35 -3.59 -18.67
N LEU A 149 -0.05 -2.59 -17.85
CA LEU A 149 0.70 -2.78 -16.61
C LEU A 149 -0.07 -3.63 -15.59
N VAL A 150 -1.40 -3.49 -15.48
CA VAL A 150 -2.22 -4.40 -14.66
C VAL A 150 -2.04 -5.85 -15.14
N GLY A 151 -2.13 -6.10 -16.44
CA GLY A 151 -1.89 -7.43 -17.01
C GLY A 151 -0.48 -7.96 -16.70
N GLU A 152 0.54 -7.10 -16.77
CA GLU A 152 1.91 -7.45 -16.40
C GLU A 152 2.06 -7.77 -14.90
N VAL A 153 1.41 -7.00 -14.02
CA VAL A 153 1.42 -7.27 -12.56
C VAL A 153 0.81 -8.64 -12.28
N VAL A 154 -0.36 -8.93 -12.85
CA VAL A 154 -1.05 -10.22 -12.66
C VAL A 154 -0.19 -11.37 -13.16
N GLY A 155 0.43 -11.23 -14.34
CA GLY A 155 1.36 -12.21 -14.87
C GLY A 155 2.59 -12.41 -13.98
N ALA A 156 3.13 -11.34 -13.39
CA ALA A 156 4.29 -11.40 -12.51
C ALA A 156 3.98 -12.02 -11.14
N ILE A 157 2.80 -11.77 -10.56
CA ILE A 157 2.36 -12.43 -9.33
C ILE A 157 2.31 -13.96 -9.52
N ALA A 158 1.86 -14.42 -10.69
CA ALA A 158 1.74 -15.84 -11.00
C ALA A 158 3.09 -16.55 -11.26
N GLY A 159 4.14 -15.84 -11.68
CA GLY A 159 5.36 -16.49 -12.20
C GLY A 159 6.72 -15.89 -11.80
N ALA A 160 6.77 -14.67 -11.28
CA ALA A 160 8.02 -13.97 -10.94
C ALA A 160 7.84 -12.91 -9.83
N PRO A 161 7.66 -13.31 -8.56
CA PRO A 161 7.35 -12.40 -7.44
C PRO A 161 8.32 -11.23 -7.26
N ALA A 162 9.61 -11.43 -7.57
CA ALA A 162 10.63 -10.39 -7.48
C ALA A 162 10.42 -9.22 -8.48
N ARG A 163 9.75 -9.46 -9.62
CA ARG A 163 9.44 -8.42 -10.61
C ARG A 163 8.13 -7.69 -10.32
N THR A 164 7.25 -8.30 -9.54
CA THR A 164 5.94 -7.75 -9.20
C THR A 164 6.05 -6.34 -8.62
N ALA A 165 6.99 -6.12 -7.69
CA ALA A 165 7.15 -4.81 -7.06
C ALA A 165 7.57 -3.70 -8.06
N GLU A 166 8.45 -4.02 -9.01
CA GLU A 166 8.88 -3.08 -10.05
C GLU A 166 7.73 -2.69 -10.97
N ILE A 167 6.92 -3.66 -11.40
CA ILE A 167 5.78 -3.41 -12.30
C ILE A 167 4.70 -2.60 -11.56
N ILE A 168 4.44 -2.92 -10.29
CA ILE A 168 3.51 -2.15 -9.44
C ILE A 168 3.99 -0.70 -9.30
N LEU A 169 5.29 -0.43 -9.14
CA LEU A 169 5.81 0.94 -9.13
C LEU A 169 5.54 1.68 -10.44
N ARG A 170 5.74 1.02 -11.59
CA ARG A 170 5.44 1.59 -12.91
C ARG A 170 3.96 1.92 -13.05
N LEU A 171 3.08 1.06 -12.53
CA LEU A 171 1.63 1.31 -12.49
C LEU A 171 1.30 2.57 -11.67
N GLY A 172 1.95 2.74 -10.51
CA GLY A 172 1.83 3.95 -9.71
C GLY A 172 2.25 5.20 -10.49
N ALA A 173 3.29 5.11 -11.32
CA ALA A 173 3.78 6.22 -12.11
C ALA A 173 2.80 6.65 -13.20
N VAL A 174 2.04 5.72 -13.79
CA VAL A 174 0.95 6.05 -14.74
C VAL A 174 -0.12 6.90 -14.06
N VAL A 175 -0.60 6.49 -12.89
CA VAL A 175 -1.58 7.28 -12.12
C VAL A 175 -1.00 8.63 -11.71
N GLY A 176 0.28 8.64 -11.32
CA GLY A 176 1.02 9.85 -10.97
C GLY A 176 1.19 10.84 -12.13
N ASN A 177 1.40 10.36 -13.36
CA ASN A 177 1.53 11.19 -14.54
C ASN A 177 0.21 11.89 -14.91
N LEU A 178 -0.93 11.26 -14.60
CA LEU A 178 -2.25 11.87 -14.79
C LEU A 178 -2.52 12.99 -13.77
N LEU A 179 -1.83 12.97 -12.63
CA LEU A 179 -1.84 14.04 -11.62
C LEU A 179 -1.02 15.29 -12.03
N LYS A 180 -0.86 15.57 -13.34
CA LYS A 180 -0.19 16.75 -13.97
C LYS A 180 0.24 17.84 -12.98
N GLU A 181 1.50 18.26 -12.90
CA GLU A 181 1.92 19.34 -11.96
C GLU A 181 1.80 18.97 -10.47
N VAL A 182 1.84 17.68 -10.16
CA VAL A 182 2.45 17.21 -8.91
C VAL A 182 3.90 17.67 -8.85
N GLU A 183 4.45 17.78 -7.65
CA GLU A 183 5.89 17.96 -7.50
C GLU A 183 6.59 16.81 -8.22
N ASP A 184 7.63 17.12 -9.01
CA ASP A 184 8.30 16.14 -9.88
C ASP A 184 8.97 14.99 -9.07
N LYS A 185 8.88 15.03 -7.73
CA LYS A 185 9.33 14.01 -6.80
C LYS A 185 8.24 13.68 -5.76
N PRO A 186 7.90 12.40 -5.54
CA PRO A 186 7.03 12.00 -4.42
C PRO A 186 7.70 12.35 -3.08
N LEU A 187 6.90 12.56 -2.04
CA LEU A 187 7.44 12.68 -0.67
C LEU A 187 7.88 11.31 -0.16
N PHE A 188 7.16 10.25 -0.55
CA PHE A 188 7.45 8.88 -0.16
C PHE A 188 6.69 7.92 -1.06
N THR A 189 7.35 6.86 -1.52
CA THR A 189 6.71 5.73 -2.19
C THR A 189 7.22 4.46 -1.56
N GLN A 190 6.32 3.52 -1.29
CA GLN A 190 6.67 2.17 -0.86
C GLN A 190 5.90 1.13 -1.66
N VAL A 191 6.54 -0.01 -1.88
CA VAL A 191 5.87 -1.25 -2.26
C VAL A 191 6.22 -2.30 -1.23
N ILE A 192 5.19 -2.90 -0.64
CA ILE A 192 5.32 -3.99 0.34
C ILE A 192 4.60 -5.21 -0.20
N SER A 193 5.30 -6.33 -0.19
CA SER A 193 4.71 -7.64 -0.51
C SER A 193 4.64 -8.47 0.75
N PHE A 194 3.42 -8.90 1.12
CA PHE A 194 3.17 -9.90 2.14
C PHE A 194 2.98 -11.24 1.46
N THR A 195 3.75 -12.26 1.85
CA THR A 195 3.68 -13.58 1.21
C THR A 195 3.69 -14.70 2.24
N ASP A 196 3.02 -15.80 1.91
CA ASP A 196 3.06 -17.02 2.71
C ASP A 196 4.46 -17.66 2.71
N ILE A 197 5.18 -17.62 1.59
CA ILE A 197 6.56 -18.15 1.47
C ILE A 197 7.53 -17.46 2.44
N ASN A 198 7.33 -16.18 2.72
CA ASN A 198 8.13 -15.44 3.70
C ASN A 198 7.67 -15.64 5.14
N GLY A 199 6.60 -16.40 5.37
CA GLY A 199 5.99 -16.62 6.69
C GLY A 199 5.23 -15.40 7.23
N ASP A 200 4.86 -14.44 6.38
CA ASP A 200 4.14 -13.24 6.84
C ASP A 200 2.77 -13.58 7.40
N PHE A 201 2.16 -14.67 6.91
CA PHE A 201 0.84 -15.15 7.34
C PHE A 201 0.91 -16.15 8.51
N ASP A 202 2.10 -16.48 9.00
CA ASP A 202 2.27 -17.42 10.12
C ASP A 202 2.02 -16.73 11.47
N ASN A 203 2.09 -15.40 11.49
CA ASN A 203 1.92 -14.58 12.68
C ASN A 203 0.47 -14.12 12.86
N LEU A 204 -0.28 -14.86 13.68
CA LEU A 204 -1.66 -14.51 14.05
C LEU A 204 -1.77 -13.17 14.78
N GLY A 205 -2.86 -12.45 14.51
CA GLY A 205 -3.15 -11.16 15.14
C GLY A 205 -2.61 -9.99 14.33
N LYS A 206 -2.32 -8.88 15.01
CA LYS A 206 -1.94 -7.61 14.38
C LYS A 206 -0.42 -7.44 14.37
N THR A 207 0.14 -7.23 13.19
CA THR A 207 1.57 -6.98 12.99
C THR A 207 1.77 -5.64 12.29
N PRO A 208 2.28 -4.60 13.00
CA PRO A 208 2.56 -3.32 12.39
C PRO A 208 3.87 -3.37 11.58
N VAL A 209 3.81 -2.87 10.36
CA VAL A 209 4.95 -2.64 9.47
C VAL A 209 5.12 -1.14 9.32
N VAL A 210 6.19 -0.63 9.92
CA VAL A 210 6.54 0.79 9.88
C VAL A 210 7.63 1.01 8.86
N LYS A 211 7.40 1.93 7.93
CA LYS A 211 8.40 2.38 6.95
C LYS A 211 8.47 3.89 6.94
N MET A 212 9.66 4.43 6.72
CA MET A 212 9.86 5.87 6.75
C MET A 212 11.08 6.30 5.93
N ASN A 213 11.06 7.54 5.50
CA ASN A 213 12.23 8.30 5.07
C ASN A 213 12.33 9.59 5.91
N ASN A 214 13.04 10.60 5.40
CA ASN A 214 13.16 11.90 6.04
C ASN A 214 11.87 12.73 6.02
N TYR A 215 10.95 12.45 5.09
CA TYR A 215 9.78 13.27 4.81
C TYR A 215 8.48 12.67 5.33
N VAL A 216 8.36 11.33 5.33
CA VAL A 216 7.12 10.63 5.67
C VAL A 216 7.44 9.38 6.49
N GLN A 217 6.54 9.05 7.40
CA GLN A 217 6.44 7.74 8.04
C GLN A 217 5.06 7.14 7.80
N THR A 218 5.01 5.87 7.46
CA THR A 218 3.76 5.14 7.25
C THR A 218 3.71 3.91 8.16
N THR A 219 2.50 3.49 8.49
CA THR A 219 2.26 2.26 9.25
C THR A 219 1.15 1.47 8.59
N LEU A 220 1.51 0.34 8.00
CA LEU A 220 0.58 -0.67 7.53
C LEU A 220 0.48 -1.75 8.59
N THR A 221 -0.72 -2.17 8.96
CA THR A 221 -0.93 -3.26 9.91
C THR A 221 -1.50 -4.44 9.15
N LEU A 222 -0.75 -5.55 9.13
CA LEU A 222 -1.26 -6.84 8.68
C LEU A 222 -2.02 -7.49 9.83
N VAL A 223 -3.24 -7.94 9.58
CA VAL A 223 -4.05 -8.69 10.55
C VAL A 223 -4.36 -10.06 9.97
N VAL A 224 -3.85 -11.11 10.62
CA VAL A 224 -4.11 -12.50 10.26
C VAL A 224 -5.07 -13.12 11.26
N ARG A 225 -6.15 -13.74 10.76
CA ARG A 225 -7.21 -14.36 11.55
C ARG A 225 -7.33 -15.86 11.25
N ASP A 226 -7.80 -16.58 12.25
CA ASP A 226 -8.16 -18.00 12.21
C ASP A 226 -9.63 -18.16 12.65
N PRO A 227 -10.23 -19.37 12.54
CA PRO A 227 -11.64 -19.57 12.86
C PRO A 227 -12.02 -19.17 14.29
N SER A 228 -11.08 -19.27 15.24
CA SER A 228 -11.30 -18.94 16.66
C SER A 228 -11.37 -17.44 16.95
N ARG A 229 -10.90 -16.58 16.03
CA ARG A 229 -10.79 -15.12 16.19
C ARG A 229 -11.65 -14.35 15.20
N GLU A 230 -12.52 -15.03 14.45
CA GLU A 230 -13.59 -14.37 13.74
C GLU A 230 -14.71 -13.97 14.70
N PRO A 231 -15.26 -12.75 14.63
CA PRO A 231 -16.51 -12.46 15.30
C PRO A 231 -17.58 -13.40 14.72
N ALA A 232 -18.28 -14.12 15.59
CA ALA A 232 -19.44 -14.91 15.21
C ALA A 232 -20.41 -13.99 14.45
N ALA A 233 -20.85 -14.46 13.27
CA ALA A 233 -21.81 -13.77 12.43
C ALA A 233 -23.13 -13.51 13.17
#